data_AF-A0A7S1Z816-F1
#
_entry.id   AF-A0A7S1Z816-F1
#
_cell.length_a   1.000
_cell.length_b   1.000
_cell.length_c   1.000
_cell.angle_alpha   90.00
_cell.angle_beta   90.00
_cell.angle_gamma   90.00
#
_symmetry.space_group_name_H-M   'P 1'
#
loop_
_entity.id
_entity.type
_entity.pdbx_description
1 polymer ?
#
loop_
_entity_poly.entity_id
_entity_poly.type
_entity_poly.pdbx_seq_one_letter_code
_entity_poly.pdbx_strand_id
1 'polypeptide(L)'
;DVLSRAQMKGFYTAFKDQTSPVWDLHGFVLPVSCMLLAQALLDMIQSKGPFQDITVITGRGKRSSSEGPVLKKHVPLFLQNCSGPDTTSIAGNDGAFLISGEAIEKWANCSNLGVFRG
;
A
#
# COMPACT_ATOMS: atom_id res chain seq x y z
N ASP A 1 -2.99 10.05 20.90
CA ASP A 1 -3.72 11.32 20.75
C ASP A 1 -4.96 11.09 19.88
N VAL A 2 -6.12 11.63 20.27
CA VAL A 2 -7.39 11.41 19.57
C VAL A 2 -7.40 12.15 18.23
N LEU A 3 -6.68 13.29 18.15
CA LEU A 3 -6.52 14.06 16.92
C LEU A 3 -5.70 13.30 15.88
N SER A 4 -4.62 12.60 16.29
CA SER A 4 -3.83 11.78 15.37
C SER A 4 -4.60 10.56 14.84
N ARG A 5 -5.47 9.94 15.66
CA ARG A 5 -6.33 8.82 15.22
C ARG A 5 -7.43 9.28 14.25
N ALA A 6 -8.05 10.44 14.49
CA ALA A 6 -9.06 11.00 13.60
C ALA A 6 -8.47 11.41 12.23
N GLN A 7 -7.27 12.01 12.22
CA GLN A 7 -6.54 12.34 11.00
C GLN A 7 -6.17 11.08 10.20
N MET A 8 -5.64 10.05 10.87
CA MET A 8 -5.33 8.76 10.22
C MET A 8 -6.58 8.09 9.64
N LYS A 9 -7.72 8.16 10.35
CA LYS A 9 -8.99 7.64 9.84
C LYS A 9 -9.43 8.38 8.57
N GLY A 10 -9.31 9.72 8.56
CA GLY A 10 -9.60 10.53 7.37
C GLY A 10 -8.72 10.18 6.16
N PHE A 11 -7.41 10.02 6.38
CA PHE A 11 -6.48 9.58 5.35
C PHE A 11 -6.79 8.16 4.86
N TYR A 12 -7.15 7.25 5.77
CA TYR A 12 -7.51 5.88 5.42
C TYR A 12 -8.78 5.81 4.59
N THR A 13 -9.80 6.62 4.89
CA THR A 13 -11.03 6.73 4.07
C THR A 13 -10.74 7.33 2.70
N ALA A 14 -9.86 8.33 2.60
CA ALA A 14 -9.46 8.93 1.32
C ALA A 14 -8.61 7.98 0.46
N PHE A 15 -7.83 7.11 1.10
CA PHE A 15 -6.98 6.10 0.45
C PHE A 15 -7.78 4.87 -0.02
N LYS A 16 -8.70 4.38 0.82
CA LYS A 16 -9.42 3.12 0.63
C LYS A 16 -10.88 3.41 0.27
N ASP A 17 -11.13 3.71 -1.00
CA ASP A 17 -12.44 3.40 -1.57
C ASP A 17 -12.53 1.88 -1.71
N GLN A 18 -13.29 1.24 -0.82
CA GLN A 18 -13.38 -0.23 -0.72
C GLN A 18 -13.97 -0.89 -1.97
N THR A 19 -14.50 -0.09 -2.90
CA THR A 19 -15.07 -0.58 -4.17
C THR A 19 -14.07 -0.58 -5.32
N SER A 20 -12.92 0.08 -5.15
CA SER A 20 -11.92 0.23 -6.20
C SER A 20 -10.72 -0.70 -5.97
N PRO A 21 -10.27 -1.47 -6.99
CA PRO A 21 -8.99 -2.18 -6.95
C PRO A 21 -7.79 -1.24 -7.10
N VAL A 22 -8.00 0.07 -7.02
CA VAL A 22 -6.95 1.10 -7.17
C VAL A 22 -6.77 1.83 -5.85
N TRP A 23 -5.56 1.76 -5.30
CA TRP A 23 -5.18 2.33 -4.02
C TRP A 23 -4.22 3.48 -4.23
N ASP A 24 -4.65 4.68 -3.88
CA ASP A 24 -3.94 5.88 -4.28
C ASP A 24 -3.17 6.52 -3.13
N LEU A 25 -1.84 6.40 -3.20
CA LEU A 25 -0.90 6.98 -2.26
C LEU A 25 -0.41 8.36 -2.71
N HIS A 26 -0.86 8.91 -3.84
CA HIS A 26 -0.39 10.20 -4.31
C HIS A 26 -0.72 11.30 -3.30
N GLY A 27 0.23 12.22 -3.09
CA GLY A 27 0.04 13.34 -2.17
C GLY A 27 0.27 13.02 -0.70
N PHE A 28 0.42 11.74 -0.33
CA PHE A 28 0.89 11.36 1.00
C PHE A 28 2.42 11.36 1.09
N VAL A 29 2.93 11.59 2.30
CA VAL A 29 4.35 11.46 2.61
C VAL A 29 4.71 9.99 2.90
N LEU A 30 5.96 9.60 2.65
CA LEU A 30 6.41 8.20 2.70
C LEU A 30 5.98 7.42 3.97
N PRO A 31 6.17 7.93 5.21
CA PRO A 31 5.75 7.18 6.39
C PRO A 31 4.24 6.91 6.43
N VAL A 32 3.42 7.89 6.01
CA VAL A 32 1.97 7.76 5.96
C VAL A 32 1.57 6.75 4.87
N SER A 33 2.20 6.81 3.70
CA SER A 33 1.94 5.88 2.60
C SER A 33 2.19 4.41 3.00
N CYS A 34 3.33 4.14 3.67
CA CYS A 34 3.66 2.80 4.14
C CYS A 34 2.66 2.29 5.18
N MET A 35 2.30 3.12 6.17
CA MET A 35 1.32 2.74 7.20
C MET A 35 -0.08 2.48 6.63
N LEU A 36 -0.55 3.34 5.72
CA LEU A 36 -1.88 3.17 5.10
C LEU A 36 -1.95 1.89 4.28
N LEU A 37 -0.93 1.61 3.48
CA LEU A 37 -0.85 0.40 2.66
C LEU A 37 -0.82 -0.86 3.54
N ALA A 38 0.05 -0.88 4.56
CA ALA A 38 0.12 -1.98 5.51
C ALA A 38 -1.22 -2.25 6.20
N GLN A 39 -1.86 -1.21 6.71
CA GLN A 39 -3.16 -1.34 7.39
C GLN A 39 -4.24 -1.87 6.46
N ALA A 40 -4.31 -1.39 5.21
CA ALA A 40 -5.33 -1.87 4.27
C ALA A 40 -5.12 -3.32 3.86
N LEU A 41 -3.87 -3.74 3.67
CA LEU A 41 -3.54 -5.14 3.41
C LEU A 41 -3.94 -6.04 4.59
N LEU A 42 -3.66 -5.62 5.82
CA LEU A 42 -4.09 -6.34 7.03
C LEU A 42 -5.62 -6.44 7.14
N ASP A 43 -6.34 -5.35 6.89
CA ASP A 43 -7.80 -5.35 6.92
C ASP A 43 -8.37 -6.30 5.85
N MET A 44 -7.75 -6.35 4.67
CA MET A 44 -8.15 -7.27 3.60
C MET A 44 -7.98 -8.73 4.05
N ILE A 45 -6.85 -9.08 4.67
CA ILE A 45 -6.64 -10.42 5.25
C ILE A 45 -7.69 -10.74 6.30
N GLN A 46 -7.99 -9.79 7.20
CA GLN A 46 -8.97 -9.99 8.26
C GLN A 46 -10.39 -10.19 7.73
N SER A 47 -10.72 -9.60 6.58
CA SER A 47 -12.04 -9.74 5.96
C SER A 47 -12.31 -11.14 5.39
N LYS A 48 -11.27 -11.98 5.22
CA LYS A 48 -11.35 -13.35 4.66
C LYS A 48 -12.10 -13.47 3.34
N GLY A 49 -12.22 -12.37 2.59
CA GLY A 49 -12.80 -12.36 1.25
C GLY A 49 -11.81 -12.90 0.21
N PRO A 50 -12.25 -13.11 -1.03
CA PRO A 50 -11.33 -13.41 -2.12
C PRO A 50 -10.34 -12.25 -2.27
N PHE A 51 -9.05 -12.57 -2.34
CA PHE A 51 -8.02 -11.59 -2.60
C PHE A 51 -8.08 -11.16 -4.07
N GLN A 52 -8.24 -9.86 -4.29
CA GLN A 52 -8.26 -9.27 -5.63
C GLN A 52 -6.93 -8.58 -5.92
N ASP A 53 -6.65 -8.41 -7.20
CA ASP A 53 -5.53 -7.61 -7.67
C ASP A 53 -5.69 -6.14 -7.27
N ILE A 54 -4.60 -5.53 -6.82
CA ILE A 54 -4.56 -4.14 -6.34
C ILE A 54 -3.51 -3.37 -7.12
N THR A 55 -3.94 -2.31 -7.79
CA THR A 55 -3.02 -1.32 -8.37
C THR A 55 -2.77 -0.23 -7.34
N VAL A 56 -1.51 -0.08 -6.92
CA VAL A 56 -1.10 0.98 -6.00
C VAL A 56 -0.48 2.12 -6.78
N ILE A 57 -1.11 3.29 -6.72
CA ILE A 57 -0.61 4.53 -7.31
C ILE A 57 0.28 5.23 -6.28
N THR A 58 1.52 5.50 -6.65
CA THR A 58 2.54 6.18 -5.82
C THR A 58 2.71 7.66 -6.20
N GLY A 59 1.94 8.10 -7.20
CA GLY A 59 1.99 9.45 -7.78
C GLY A 59 3.27 9.72 -8.58
N ARG A 60 3.31 10.85 -9.28
CA ARG A 60 4.56 11.50 -9.73
C ARG A 60 4.75 12.68 -8.77
N GLY A 61 5.87 12.77 -8.06
CA GLY A 61 6.04 13.81 -7.04
C GLY A 61 5.69 15.18 -7.61
N LYS A 62 4.82 15.95 -6.94
CA LYS A 62 4.40 17.31 -7.36
C LYS A 62 5.56 18.32 -7.46
N ARG A 63 6.80 17.90 -7.20
CA ARG A 63 8.07 18.66 -7.34
C ARG A 63 9.14 17.93 -8.15
N SER A 64 8.83 16.82 -8.83
CA SER A 64 9.82 16.05 -9.58
C SER A 64 10.15 16.71 -10.91
N SER A 65 10.93 17.79 -10.90
CA SER A 65 11.91 17.99 -11.95
C SER A 65 12.89 16.81 -11.86
N SER A 66 13.04 16.06 -12.97
CA SER A 66 14.07 15.03 -13.20
C SER A 66 14.13 13.74 -12.36
N GLU A 67 13.57 13.63 -11.15
CA GLU A 67 13.87 12.45 -10.26
C GLU A 67 12.80 11.35 -10.14
N GLY A 68 11.71 11.42 -10.90
CA GLY A 68 10.69 10.36 -10.89
C GLY A 68 9.89 10.25 -9.58
N PRO A 69 9.07 9.20 -9.42
CA PRO A 69 8.19 9.02 -8.27
C PRO A 69 8.94 8.48 -7.04
N VAL A 70 9.08 9.32 -6.02
CA VAL A 70 9.82 9.02 -4.77
C VAL A 70 9.28 7.75 -4.09
N LEU A 71 7.96 7.59 -4.02
CA LEU A 71 7.32 6.47 -3.33
C LEU A 71 7.47 5.12 -4.06
N LYS A 72 7.72 5.11 -5.38
CA LYS A 72 7.80 3.88 -6.21
C LYS A 72 8.90 2.94 -5.74
N LYS A 73 10.02 3.45 -5.24
CA LYS A 73 11.13 2.63 -4.74
C LYS A 73 10.98 2.27 -3.27
N HIS A 74 10.47 3.20 -2.47
CA HIS A 74 10.46 3.05 -1.01
C HIS A 74 9.29 2.24 -0.49
N VAL A 75 8.10 2.31 -1.11
CA VAL A 75 6.93 1.57 -0.65
C VAL A 75 7.08 0.06 -0.91
N PRO A 76 7.51 -0.41 -2.10
CA PRO A 76 7.83 -1.82 -2.31
C PRO A 76 8.95 -2.33 -1.39
N LEU A 77 10.01 -1.54 -1.20
CA LEU A 77 11.10 -1.92 -0.30
C LEU A 77 10.63 -2.06 1.15
N PHE A 78 9.74 -1.18 1.60
CA PHE A 78 9.11 -1.31 2.92
C PHE A 78 8.31 -2.62 3.04
N LEU A 79 7.47 -2.94 2.05
CA LEU A 79 6.74 -4.21 2.03
C LEU A 79 7.69 -5.41 2.09
N GLN A 80 8.76 -5.40 1.29
CA GLN A 80 9.79 -6.45 1.30
C GLN A 80 10.43 -6.59 2.68
N ASN A 81 10.85 -5.48 3.31
CA ASN A 81 11.49 -5.49 4.63
C ASN A 81 10.58 -6.02 5.73
N CYS A 82 9.28 -5.80 5.60
CA CYS A 82 8.29 -6.31 6.54
C CYS A 82 7.81 -7.74 6.21
N SER A 83 8.45 -8.41 5.24
CA SER A 83 7.99 -9.71 4.72
C SER A 83 6.52 -9.65 4.26
N GLY A 84 6.14 -8.54 3.65
CA GLY A 84 4.84 -8.28 3.03
C GLY A 84 4.65 -9.02 1.70
N PRO A 85 3.54 -8.77 1.00
CA PRO A 85 3.27 -9.40 -0.29
C PRO A 85 4.23 -8.90 -1.38
N ASP A 86 4.50 -9.77 -2.35
CA ASP A 86 5.31 -9.44 -3.51
C ASP A 86 4.66 -8.32 -4.35
N THR A 87 5.49 -7.47 -4.95
CA THR A 87 5.03 -6.34 -5.79
C THR A 87 5.57 -6.48 -7.20
N THR A 88 4.76 -6.08 -8.19
CA THR A 88 5.10 -6.15 -9.61
C THR A 88 5.02 -4.76 -10.24
N SER A 89 6.08 -4.33 -10.93
CA SER A 89 6.04 -3.05 -11.67
C SER A 89 5.09 -3.12 -12.86
N ILE A 90 4.32 -2.05 -13.09
CA ILE A 90 3.44 -1.94 -14.26
C ILE A 90 4.23 -1.32 -15.42
N ALA A 91 4.36 -2.05 -16.54
CA ALA A 91 5.06 -1.56 -17.72
C ALA A 91 4.41 -0.27 -18.26
N GLY A 92 5.23 0.74 -18.54
CA GLY A 92 4.75 2.04 -19.03
C GLY A 92 4.10 2.95 -17.98
N ASN A 93 4.00 2.52 -16.72
CA ASN A 93 3.49 3.35 -15.63
C ASN A 93 4.45 3.38 -14.44
N ASP A 94 5.39 4.32 -14.48
CA ASP A 94 6.36 4.48 -13.39
C ASP A 94 5.75 4.94 -12.07
N GLY A 95 4.54 5.48 -12.08
CA GLY A 95 3.85 5.93 -10.87
C GLY A 95 3.03 4.83 -10.20
N ALA A 96 3.08 3.57 -10.64
CA ALA A 96 2.25 2.52 -10.08
C ALA A 96 2.94 1.15 -10.03
N PHE A 97 2.45 0.29 -9.14
CA PHE A 97 2.80 -1.13 -9.08
C PHE A 97 1.56 -1.95 -8.74
N LEU A 98 1.60 -3.24 -9.06
CA LEU A 98 0.57 -4.22 -8.80
C LEU A 98 0.95 -5.07 -7.58
N ILE A 99 -0.03 -5.36 -6.73
CA ILE A 99 0.00 -6.46 -5.77
C ILE A 99 -1.08 -7.45 -6.22
N SER A 100 -0.70 -8.66 -6.60
CA SER A 100 -1.68 -9.64 -7.07
C SER A 100 -2.46 -10.25 -5.89
N GLY A 101 -3.69 -10.68 -6.15
CA GLY A 101 -4.49 -11.43 -5.17
C GLY A 101 -3.73 -12.66 -4.66
N GLU A 102 -3.03 -13.37 -5.54
CA GLU A 102 -2.18 -14.52 -5.19
C GLU A 102 -1.04 -14.14 -4.24
N ALA A 103 -0.37 -13.00 -4.47
CA ALA A 103 0.70 -12.54 -3.58
C ALA A 103 0.16 -12.19 -2.19
N ILE A 104 -1.05 -11.62 -2.11
CA ILE A 104 -1.73 -11.33 -0.84
C ILE A 104 -2.14 -12.63 -0.16
N GLU A 105 -2.70 -13.60 -0.90
CA GLU A 105 -3.09 -14.90 -0.38
C GLU A 105 -1.91 -15.67 0.20
N LYS A 106 -0.82 -15.76 -0.57
CA LYS A 106 0.43 -16.38 -0.14
C LYS A 106 0.93 -15.73 1.14
N TRP A 107 0.94 -14.40 1.20
CA TRP A 107 1.36 -13.65 2.38
C TRP A 107 0.44 -13.88 3.59
N ALA A 108 -0.88 -13.91 3.38
CA ALA A 108 -1.89 -14.18 4.42
C ALA A 108 -1.72 -15.56 5.06
N ASN A 109 -1.27 -16.54 4.27
CA ASN A 109 -1.01 -17.91 4.72
C ASN A 109 0.40 -18.08 5.35
N CYS A 110 1.25 -17.05 5.33
CA CYS A 110 2.53 -17.08 6.03
C CYS A 110 2.36 -16.75 7.52
N SER A 111 3.10 -17.46 8.38
CA SER A 111 3.10 -17.27 9.84
C SER A 111 3.67 -15.92 10.33
N ASN A 112 4.14 -15.06 9.42
CA ASN A 112 4.93 -13.85 9.72
C ASN A 112 4.13 -12.53 9.75
N LEU A 113 2.79 -12.59 9.80
CA LEU A 113 1.94 -11.38 9.92
C LEU A 113 2.23 -10.54 11.19
N GLY A 114 3.00 -11.07 12.14
CA GLY A 114 3.40 -10.40 13.38
C GLY A 114 4.23 -9.12 13.20
N VAL A 115 4.95 -8.95 12.08
CA VAL A 115 5.81 -7.77 11.83
C VAL A 115 4.98 -6.49 11.63
N PHE A 116 3.73 -6.62 11.16
CA PHE A 116 2.82 -5.48 10.96
C PHE A 116 1.85 -5.26 12.14
N ARG A 117 1.92 -6.09 13.19
CA ARG A 117 1.07 -6.01 14.39
C ARG A 117 1.74 -5.32 15.59
N GLY A 118 3.00 -4.93 15.46
CA GLY A 118 3.81 -4.28 16.50
C GLY A 118 3.54 -2.79 16.63
#